data_AF-A0A8I1PWR2-F1
#
_entry.id   AF-A0A8I1PWR2-F1
#
_cell.length_a   1.000
_cell.length_b   1.000
_cell.length_c   1.000
_cell.angle_alpha   90.00
_cell.angle_beta   90.00
_cell.angle_gamma   90.00
#
_symmetry.space_group_name_H-M   'P 1'
#
loop_
_entity.id
_entity.type
_entity.pdbx_description
1 polymer ?
#
loop_
_entity_poly.entity_id
_entity_poly.type
_entity_poly.pdbx_seq_one_letter_code
_entity_poly.pdbx_strand_id
1 'polypeptide(L)'
;MNGIADTWSGFVAWCSKYLPLGTWADWVAAGGTIAAFFAAIGIYRSGVRRDRRAQADAFSTAIWVDAFAGRPIPHDLYLHAENSSDSPIWLAYAYVPREDGGEGYRAVQLFHPRISMLPARESITKVMLTEKNGPNMQAGILVHFRDARNKMWLREIVSGRYRSERQRRRLLRQNKLVAAVDAGDRITAWPPTP
;
A
#
# COMPACT_ATOMS: atom_id res chain seq x y z
N MET A 1 -35.84 37.76 -6.77
CA MET A 1 -35.26 36.59 -6.06
C MET A 1 -36.30 36.10 -5.06
N ASN A 2 -37.06 35.04 -5.38
CA ASN A 2 -38.05 34.37 -4.49
C ASN A 2 -38.38 32.95 -5.03
N GLY A 3 -37.40 32.18 -5.50
CA GLY A 3 -37.66 30.91 -6.23
C GLY A 3 -37.40 29.62 -5.44
N ILE A 4 -36.69 29.70 -4.30
CA ILE A 4 -36.22 28.52 -3.56
C ILE A 4 -37.00 28.32 -2.24
N ALA A 5 -37.53 29.40 -1.65
CA ALA A 5 -38.34 29.32 -0.42
C ALA A 5 -39.74 28.71 -0.66
N ASP A 6 -40.32 28.93 -1.83
CA ASP A 6 -41.68 28.45 -2.18
C ASP A 6 -41.72 26.96 -2.54
N THR A 7 -40.60 26.38 -2.99
CA THR A 7 -40.53 24.96 -3.37
C THR A 7 -40.29 24.05 -2.16
N TRP A 8 -39.46 24.47 -1.20
CA TRP A 8 -39.24 23.69 0.03
C TRP A 8 -40.47 23.70 0.95
N SER A 9 -41.11 24.85 1.12
CA SER A 9 -42.35 24.96 1.90
C SER A 9 -43.51 24.19 1.27
N GLY A 10 -43.64 24.24 -0.06
CA GLY A 10 -44.61 23.42 -0.81
C GLY A 10 -44.36 21.91 -0.69
N PHE A 11 -43.10 21.48 -0.72
CA PHE A 11 -42.71 20.08 -0.52
C PHE A 11 -43.05 19.59 0.89
N VAL A 12 -42.74 20.38 1.92
CA VAL A 12 -43.06 20.03 3.31
C VAL A 12 -44.58 19.98 3.55
N ALA A 13 -45.34 20.91 2.99
CA ALA A 13 -46.81 20.92 3.07
C ALA A 13 -47.46 19.75 2.30
N TRP A 14 -46.86 19.35 1.18
CA TRP A 14 -47.29 18.15 0.45
C TRP A 14 -46.97 16.88 1.25
N CYS A 15 -45.76 16.77 1.82
CA CYS A 15 -45.37 15.64 2.65
C CYS A 15 -46.27 15.50 3.88
N SER A 16 -46.57 16.60 4.58
CA SER A 16 -47.42 16.56 5.77
C SER A 16 -48.88 16.21 5.46
N LYS A 17 -49.38 16.53 4.25
CA LYS A 17 -50.76 16.24 3.83
C LYS A 17 -50.94 14.84 3.26
N TYR A 18 -49.93 14.29 2.59
CA TYR A 18 -50.06 13.05 1.80
C TYR A 18 -49.19 11.89 2.28
N LEU A 19 -48.21 12.09 3.17
CA LEU A 19 -47.62 10.98 3.91
C LEU A 19 -48.44 10.76 5.19
N PRO A 20 -49.26 9.70 5.29
CA PRO A 20 -49.70 9.26 6.60
C PRO A 20 -48.44 9.00 7.43
N LEU A 21 -48.32 9.67 8.58
CA LEU A 21 -47.30 9.33 9.57
C LEU A 21 -47.53 7.86 9.90
N GLY A 22 -46.67 6.99 9.37
CA GLY A 22 -46.81 5.54 9.49
C GLY A 22 -46.96 5.12 10.95
N THR A 23 -47.49 3.93 11.16
CA THR A 23 -47.59 3.33 12.50
C THR A 23 -46.20 3.19 13.12
N TRP A 24 -46.12 3.03 14.45
CA TRP A 24 -44.84 2.75 15.12
C TRP A 24 -44.09 1.56 14.51
N ALA A 25 -44.83 0.54 14.03
CA ALA A 25 -44.26 -0.59 13.32
C ALA A 25 -43.60 -0.19 11.99
N ASP A 26 -44.17 0.76 11.24
CA ASP A 26 -43.59 1.27 9.99
C ASP A 26 -42.27 2.00 10.23
N TRP A 27 -42.17 2.75 11.34
CA TRP A 27 -40.93 3.42 11.74
C TRP A 27 -39.84 2.44 12.15
N VAL A 28 -40.19 1.39 12.90
CA VAL A 28 -39.25 0.32 13.26
C VAL A 28 -38.79 -0.45 12.01
N ALA A 29 -39.71 -0.77 11.10
CA ALA A 29 -39.40 -1.43 9.84
C ALA A 29 -38.49 -0.57 8.93
N ALA A 30 -38.79 0.73 8.81
CA ALA A 30 -37.97 1.68 8.08
C ALA A 30 -36.56 1.82 8.70
N GLY A 31 -36.49 1.95 10.02
CA GLY A 31 -35.23 1.99 10.77
C GLY A 31 -34.39 0.72 10.58
N GLY A 32 -35.02 -0.45 10.68
CA GLY A 32 -34.38 -1.74 10.43
C GLY A 32 -33.85 -1.87 9.00
N THR A 33 -34.61 -1.39 8.01
CA THR A 33 -34.20 -1.39 6.59
C THR A 33 -32.98 -0.50 6.37
N ILE A 34 -32.97 0.71 6.95
CA ILE A 34 -31.84 1.63 6.87
C ILE A 34 -30.60 1.00 7.54
N ALA A 35 -30.75 0.42 8.73
CA ALA A 35 -29.66 -0.24 9.43
C ALA A 35 -29.10 -1.42 8.63
N ALA A 36 -29.97 -2.25 8.05
CA ALA A 36 -29.58 -3.38 7.20
C ALA A 36 -28.81 -2.91 5.95
N PHE A 37 -29.26 -1.83 5.31
CA PHE A 37 -28.58 -1.24 4.16
C PHE A 37 -27.16 -0.78 4.52
N PHE A 38 -27.00 -0.04 5.62
CA PHE A 38 -25.66 0.38 6.08
C PHE A 38 -24.79 -0.79 6.53
N ALA A 39 -25.36 -1.82 7.16
CA ALA A 39 -24.66 -3.03 7.52
C ALA A 39 -24.14 -3.77 6.27
N ALA A 40 -24.98 -3.91 5.23
CA ALA A 40 -24.58 -4.51 3.96
C ALA A 40 -23.44 -3.75 3.29
N ILE A 41 -23.48 -2.42 3.26
CA ILE A 41 -22.37 -1.58 2.77
C ILE A 41 -21.11 -1.82 3.60
N GLY A 42 -21.23 -1.91 4.93
CA GLY A 42 -20.12 -2.18 5.83
C GLY A 42 -19.45 -3.52 5.55
N ILE A 43 -20.25 -4.59 5.41
CA ILE A 43 -19.78 -5.94 5.08
C ILE A 43 -19.07 -5.94 3.73
N TYR A 44 -19.69 -5.39 2.68
CA TYR A 44 -19.10 -5.31 1.35
C TYR A 44 -17.75 -4.58 1.37
N ARG A 45 -17.67 -3.41 2.02
CA ARG A 45 -16.42 -2.65 2.15
C ARG A 45 -15.35 -3.41 2.92
N SER A 46 -15.74 -4.17 3.95
CA SER A 46 -14.81 -4.99 4.71
C SER A 46 -14.25 -6.15 3.88
N GLY A 47 -15.09 -6.80 3.07
CA GLY A 47 -14.69 -7.86 2.14
C GLY A 47 -13.68 -7.35 1.12
N VAL A 48 -14.01 -6.25 0.42
CA VAL A 48 -13.12 -5.64 -0.57
C VAL A 48 -11.75 -5.27 0.04
N ARG A 49 -11.70 -4.83 1.30
CA ARG A 49 -10.43 -4.54 1.98
C ARG A 49 -9.62 -5.79 2.28
N ARG A 50 -10.28 -6.88 2.71
CA ARG A 50 -9.64 -8.17 2.96
C ARG A 50 -9.09 -8.76 1.67
N ASP A 51 -9.87 -8.76 0.59
CA ASP A 51 -9.44 -9.33 -0.70
C ASP A 51 -8.25 -8.56 -1.27
N ARG A 52 -8.29 -7.23 -1.21
CA ARG A 52 -7.15 -6.38 -1.61
C ARG A 52 -5.91 -6.68 -0.77
N ARG A 53 -6.10 -6.98 0.51
CA ARG A 53 -4.99 -7.31 1.39
C ARG A 53 -4.43 -8.70 1.07
N ALA A 54 -5.27 -9.70 0.88
CA ALA A 54 -4.86 -11.03 0.47
C ALA A 54 -4.04 -11.00 -0.84
N GLN A 55 -4.45 -10.20 -1.82
CA GLN A 55 -3.67 -9.99 -3.05
C GLN A 55 -2.29 -9.38 -2.79
N ALA A 56 -2.21 -8.41 -1.88
CA ALA A 56 -0.94 -7.79 -1.52
C ALA A 56 -0.04 -8.72 -0.68
N ASP A 57 -0.63 -9.60 0.13
CA ASP A 57 0.10 -10.58 0.94
C ASP A 57 0.65 -11.73 0.06
N ALA A 58 0.02 -12.02 -1.09
CA ALA A 58 0.52 -12.96 -2.08
C ALA A 58 1.80 -12.51 -2.82
N PHE A 59 2.17 -11.23 -2.71
CA PHE A 59 3.52 -10.78 -3.04
C PHE A 59 4.43 -10.98 -1.84
N SER A 60 5.30 -11.99 -1.89
CA SER A 60 6.19 -12.36 -0.79
C SER A 60 7.56 -11.69 -0.97
N THR A 61 8.20 -11.34 0.15
CA THR A 61 9.56 -10.79 0.14
C THR A 61 10.34 -11.30 1.33
N ALA A 62 11.54 -11.82 1.11
CA ALA A 62 12.39 -12.37 2.14
C ALA A 62 13.82 -11.83 2.04
N ILE A 63 14.50 -11.83 3.18
CA ILE A 63 15.93 -11.53 3.27
C ILE A 63 16.68 -12.85 3.30
N TRP A 64 17.61 -13.02 2.37
CA TRP A 64 18.57 -14.11 2.35
C TRP A 64 19.94 -13.53 2.62
N VAL A 65 20.70 -14.17 3.50
CA VAL A 65 22.07 -13.77 3.83
C VAL A 65 22.96 -14.89 3.35
N ASP A 66 23.78 -14.61 2.34
CA ASP A 66 24.73 -15.61 1.86
C ASP A 66 25.97 -15.54 2.75
N ALA A 67 26.10 -16.51 3.65
CA ALA A 67 27.28 -16.66 4.48
C ALA A 67 28.39 -17.24 3.61
N PHE A 68 29.15 -16.36 2.94
CA PHE A 68 30.34 -16.81 2.20
C PHE A 68 31.31 -17.51 3.17
N ALA A 69 31.56 -18.79 2.92
CA ALA A 69 32.53 -19.58 3.66
C ALA A 69 33.89 -18.86 3.65
N GLY A 70 34.36 -18.43 4.83
CA GLY A 70 35.68 -17.80 5.01
C GLY A 70 35.70 -16.28 5.21
N ARG A 71 34.54 -15.58 5.26
CA ARG A 71 34.49 -14.17 5.70
C ARG A 71 33.67 -14.02 7.00
N PRO A 72 34.15 -13.24 7.98
CA PRO A 72 33.50 -13.12 9.29
C PRO A 72 32.21 -12.30 9.27
N ILE A 73 31.91 -11.56 8.19
CA ILE A 73 30.71 -10.73 8.08
C ILE A 73 30.04 -10.96 6.71
N PRO A 74 28.73 -11.27 6.67
CA PRO A 74 28.02 -11.35 5.40
C PRO A 74 27.89 -9.95 4.80
N HIS A 75 28.68 -9.67 3.77
CA HIS A 75 28.67 -8.38 3.05
C HIS A 75 27.47 -8.25 2.11
N ASP A 76 26.80 -9.35 1.79
CA ASP A 76 25.79 -9.42 0.75
C ASP A 76 24.44 -9.86 1.33
N LEU A 77 23.47 -8.94 1.30
CA LEU A 77 22.08 -9.21 1.61
C LEU A 77 21.31 -9.37 0.31
N TYR A 78 20.64 -10.50 0.15
CA TYR A 78 19.83 -10.78 -1.02
C TYR A 78 18.37 -10.57 -0.66
N LEU A 79 17.72 -9.65 -1.37
CA LEU A 79 16.28 -9.47 -1.30
C LEU A 79 15.64 -10.36 -2.35
N HIS A 80 14.95 -11.39 -1.87
CA HIS A 80 14.13 -12.25 -2.71
C HIS A 80 12.71 -11.72 -2.70
N ALA A 81 12.12 -11.59 -3.88
CA ALA A 81 10.75 -11.17 -4.07
C ALA A 81 10.06 -12.16 -5.01
N GLU A 82 8.89 -12.63 -4.63
CA GLU A 82 8.10 -13.58 -5.44
C GLU A 82 6.66 -13.09 -5.51
N ASN A 83 6.08 -13.19 -6.71
CA ASN A 83 4.67 -12.92 -6.92
C ASN A 83 3.89 -14.23 -7.05
N SER A 84 3.38 -14.72 -5.93
CA SER A 84 2.51 -15.92 -5.89
C SER A 84 1.03 -15.58 -6.15
N SER A 85 0.72 -14.34 -6.55
CA SER A 85 -0.64 -13.94 -6.92
C SER A 85 -0.99 -14.30 -8.37
N ASP A 86 -2.26 -14.18 -8.72
CA ASP A 86 -2.80 -14.34 -10.08
C ASP A 86 -2.66 -13.07 -10.94
N SER A 87 -2.08 -12.01 -10.38
CA SER A 87 -2.07 -10.66 -10.95
C SER A 87 -0.65 -10.09 -10.99
N PRO A 88 -0.33 -9.17 -11.93
CA PRO A 88 1.01 -8.58 -11.98
C PRO A 88 1.27 -7.60 -10.82
N ILE A 89 2.52 -7.52 -10.39
CA ILE A 89 3.03 -6.41 -9.58
C ILE A 89 3.74 -5.44 -10.52
N TRP A 90 3.24 -4.20 -10.58
CA TRP A 90 3.73 -3.23 -11.55
C TRP A 90 5.09 -2.62 -11.19
N LEU A 91 5.38 -2.56 -9.89
CA LEU A 91 6.53 -1.84 -9.36
C LEU A 91 6.86 -2.37 -7.98
N ALA A 92 8.13 -2.57 -7.67
CA ALA A 92 8.57 -2.80 -6.30
C ALA A 92 9.96 -2.23 -6.02
N TYR A 93 10.08 -1.57 -4.87
CA TYR A 93 11.32 -1.03 -4.31
C TYR A 93 11.48 -1.51 -2.87
N ALA A 94 12.71 -1.77 -2.48
CA ALA A 94 13.10 -1.88 -1.09
C ALA A 94 13.73 -0.57 -0.63
N TYR A 95 13.32 -0.09 0.53
CA TYR A 95 13.93 1.02 1.24
C TYR A 95 14.83 0.43 2.32
N VAL A 96 16.13 0.54 2.11
CA VAL A 96 17.18 0.05 3.01
C VAL A 96 17.72 1.26 3.77
N PRO A 97 17.92 1.18 5.09
CA PRO A 97 18.52 2.29 5.84
C PRO A 97 19.88 2.68 5.23
N ARG A 98 20.24 3.97 5.28
CA ARG A 98 21.50 4.42 4.66
C ARG A 98 22.72 3.96 5.45
N GLU A 99 23.79 3.67 4.71
CA GLU A 99 25.06 3.15 5.19
C GLU A 99 25.97 4.19 5.85
N ASP A 100 25.75 5.45 5.52
CA ASP A 100 26.56 6.59 5.94
C ASP A 100 26.20 7.07 7.36
N GLY A 101 25.28 6.40 8.05
CA GLY A 101 24.69 6.88 9.32
C GLY A 101 23.80 8.11 9.13
N GLY A 102 23.52 8.51 7.88
CA GLY A 102 22.60 9.57 7.58
C GLY A 102 21.16 9.18 7.88
N GLU A 103 20.34 10.14 8.29
CA GLU A 103 18.91 9.90 8.46
C GLU A 103 18.27 9.51 7.11
N GLY A 104 17.56 8.38 7.10
CA GLY A 104 16.69 7.98 5.99
C GLY A 104 17.05 6.67 5.32
N TYR A 105 16.55 6.51 4.10
CA TYR A 105 16.57 5.27 3.33
C TYR A 105 17.13 5.49 1.93
N ARG A 106 17.87 4.50 1.44
CA ARG A 106 18.18 4.31 0.03
C ARG A 106 17.14 3.42 -0.62
N ALA A 107 16.66 3.81 -1.80
CA ALA A 107 15.80 2.97 -2.62
C ALA A 107 16.64 1.99 -3.44
N VAL A 108 16.28 0.71 -3.38
CA VAL A 108 16.80 -0.36 -4.22
C VAL A 108 15.64 -0.94 -5.02
N GLN A 109 15.80 -1.05 -6.32
CA GLN A 109 14.78 -1.60 -7.19
C GLN A 109 14.81 -3.14 -7.15
N LEU A 110 13.65 -3.77 -6.92
CA LEU A 110 13.56 -5.24 -6.87
C LEU A 110 13.42 -5.89 -8.25
N PHE A 111 12.86 -5.16 -9.21
CA PHE A 111 12.77 -5.55 -10.62
C PHE A 111 12.56 -4.30 -11.49
N HIS A 112 12.96 -4.37 -12.77
CA HIS A 112 12.95 -3.22 -13.67
C HIS A 112 11.52 -2.64 -13.86
N PRO A 113 11.31 -1.31 -13.87
CA PRO A 113 9.96 -0.74 -13.75
C PRO A 113 9.14 -0.87 -15.04
N ARG A 114 9.80 -1.15 -16.17
CA ARG A 114 9.15 -1.48 -17.45
C ARG A 114 8.75 -2.95 -17.56
N ILE A 115 9.17 -3.78 -16.60
CA ILE A 115 8.90 -5.21 -16.57
C ILE A 115 8.08 -5.47 -15.32
N SER A 116 6.76 -5.54 -15.44
CA SER A 116 5.92 -6.00 -14.32
C SER A 116 6.37 -7.39 -13.88
N MET A 117 6.39 -7.64 -12.57
CA MET A 117 6.56 -8.99 -12.07
C MET A 117 5.25 -9.76 -12.28
N LEU A 118 5.25 -10.64 -13.27
CA LEU A 118 4.10 -11.51 -13.59
C LEU A 118 3.86 -12.56 -12.49
N PRO A 119 2.67 -13.19 -12.47
CA PRO A 119 2.39 -14.35 -11.62
C PRO A 119 3.47 -15.44 -11.71
N ALA A 120 3.73 -16.10 -10.58
CA ALA A 120 4.71 -17.18 -10.41
C ALA A 120 6.14 -16.80 -10.86
N ARG A 121 6.49 -15.51 -10.79
CA ARG A 121 7.84 -15.02 -11.04
C ARG A 121 8.52 -14.64 -9.74
N GLU A 122 9.82 -14.86 -9.73
CA GLU A 122 10.72 -14.42 -8.69
C GLU A 122 11.74 -13.41 -9.23
N SER A 123 12.24 -12.56 -8.33
CA SER A 123 13.44 -11.77 -8.54
C SER A 123 14.33 -11.83 -7.32
N ILE A 124 15.64 -11.88 -7.56
CA ILE A 124 16.66 -11.80 -6.54
C ILE A 124 17.45 -10.52 -6.79
N THR A 125 17.46 -9.63 -5.81
CA THR A 125 18.21 -8.37 -5.87
C THR A 125 19.27 -8.36 -4.81
N LYS A 126 20.52 -8.23 -5.24
CA LYS A 126 21.66 -8.07 -4.33
C LYS A 126 21.68 -6.66 -3.75
N VAL A 127 21.75 -6.58 -2.44
CA VAL A 127 21.94 -5.35 -1.65
C VAL A 127 23.26 -5.50 -0.90
N MET A 128 24.21 -4.65 -1.24
CA MET A 128 25.47 -4.60 -0.51
C MET A 128 25.22 -3.98 0.87
N LEU A 129 25.74 -4.63 1.91
CA LEU A 129 25.76 -4.11 3.27
C LEU A 129 27.20 -3.73 3.63
N THR A 130 27.37 -2.54 4.17
CA THR A 130 28.59 -2.10 4.84
C THR A 130 28.57 -2.41 6.34
N GLU A 131 29.74 -2.72 6.90
CA GLU A 131 29.97 -3.09 8.31
C GLU A 131 29.42 -2.08 9.32
N LYS A 132 29.26 -0.81 8.94
CA LYS A 132 28.75 0.26 9.80
C LYS A 132 27.30 0.09 10.27
N ASN A 133 26.55 -0.81 9.64
CA ASN A 133 25.12 -0.92 9.90
C ASN A 133 24.72 -2.00 10.90
N GLY A 134 25.67 -2.81 11.37
CA GLY A 134 25.46 -3.82 12.40
C GLY A 134 24.39 -4.89 12.07
N PRO A 135 24.20 -5.86 12.98
CA PRO A 135 23.29 -7.00 12.79
C PRO A 135 21.79 -6.62 12.79
N ASN A 136 21.43 -5.40 13.20
CA ASN A 136 20.03 -4.96 13.33
C ASN A 136 19.44 -4.34 12.05
N MET A 137 20.19 -4.27 10.95
CA MET A 137 19.75 -3.56 9.75
C MET A 137 18.53 -4.18 9.06
N GLN A 138 18.26 -5.46 9.32
CA GLN A 138 17.06 -6.15 8.85
C GLN A 138 15.78 -5.54 9.45
N ALA A 139 15.86 -5.10 10.72
CA ALA A 139 14.79 -4.39 11.43
C ALA A 139 14.73 -2.92 10.95
N GLY A 140 14.20 -2.74 9.75
CA GLY A 140 14.08 -1.42 9.15
C GLY A 140 13.84 -1.45 7.66
N ILE A 141 14.14 -2.57 6.98
CA ILE A 141 13.91 -2.66 5.54
C ILE A 141 12.41 -2.64 5.25
N LEU A 142 12.00 -1.69 4.42
CA LEU A 142 10.61 -1.55 3.98
C LEU A 142 10.49 -1.90 2.50
N VAL A 143 9.49 -2.68 2.14
CA VAL A 143 9.13 -2.98 0.76
C VAL A 143 7.95 -2.12 0.36
N HIS A 144 8.13 -1.39 -0.73
CA HIS A 144 7.12 -0.54 -1.34
C HIS A 144 6.78 -1.08 -2.72
N PHE A 145 5.51 -1.41 -2.95
CA PHE A 145 5.10 -2.00 -4.22
C PHE A 145 3.71 -1.54 -4.65
N ARG A 146 3.44 -1.73 -5.94
CA ARG A 146 2.18 -1.38 -6.61
C ARG A 146 1.52 -2.62 -7.17
N ASP A 147 0.32 -2.91 -6.67
CA ASP A 147 -0.46 -4.06 -7.14
C ASP A 147 -1.14 -3.79 -8.50
N ALA A 148 -1.74 -4.82 -9.09
CA ALA A 148 -2.45 -4.75 -10.36
C ALA A 148 -3.57 -3.69 -10.39
N ARG A 149 -4.15 -3.36 -9.23
CA ARG A 149 -5.22 -2.36 -9.05
C ARG A 149 -4.68 -0.96 -8.79
N ASN A 150 -3.39 -0.73 -9.03
CA ASN A 150 -2.70 0.54 -8.85
C ASN A 150 -2.68 1.03 -7.39
N LYS A 151 -2.88 0.13 -6.41
CA LYS A 151 -2.78 0.46 -4.98
C LYS A 151 -1.32 0.30 -4.53
N MET A 152 -0.84 1.34 -3.87
CA MET A 152 0.49 1.34 -3.25
C MET A 152 0.44 0.73 -1.86
N TRP A 153 1.41 -0.13 -1.59
CA TRP A 153 1.59 -0.84 -0.32
C TRP A 153 2.98 -0.61 0.22
N LEU A 154 3.08 -0.34 1.53
CA LEU A 154 4.36 -0.25 2.23
C LEU A 154 4.35 -1.26 3.37
N ARG A 155 5.27 -2.23 3.32
CA ARG A 155 5.38 -3.34 4.27
C ARG A 155 6.78 -3.37 4.86
N GLU A 156 6.89 -3.61 6.15
CA GLU A 156 8.17 -3.95 6.78
C GLU A 156 8.49 -5.43 6.55
N ILE A 157 9.70 -5.74 6.06
CA ILE A 157 10.01 -7.09 5.57
C ILE A 157 10.05 -8.13 6.69
N VAL A 158 10.63 -7.79 7.86
CA VAL A 158 10.77 -8.73 8.99
C VAL A 158 9.44 -8.95 9.70
N SER A 159 8.70 -7.88 9.99
CA SER A 159 7.44 -8.00 10.75
C SER A 159 6.24 -8.35 9.87
N GLY A 160 6.36 -8.22 8.54
CA GLY A 160 5.25 -8.30 7.59
C GLY A 160 4.21 -7.21 7.76
N ARG A 161 4.39 -6.26 8.71
CA ARG A 161 3.39 -5.25 9.03
C ARG A 161 3.34 -4.19 7.95
N TYR A 162 2.13 -3.84 7.55
CA TYR A 162 1.93 -2.76 6.59
C TYR A 162 1.76 -1.43 7.31
N ARG A 163 2.38 -0.41 6.75
CA ARG A 163 2.30 0.95 7.25
C ARG A 163 1.04 1.63 6.71
N SER A 164 0.50 2.57 7.49
CA SER A 164 -0.65 3.36 7.05
C SER A 164 -0.26 4.28 5.88
N GLU A 165 -1.26 4.70 5.11
CA GLU A 165 -1.08 5.65 3.99
C GLU A 165 -0.40 6.95 4.44
N ARG A 166 -0.72 7.44 5.64
CA ARG A 166 -0.09 8.64 6.22
C ARG A 166 1.40 8.42 6.50
N GLN A 167 1.75 7.28 7.12
CA GLN A 167 3.14 6.92 7.38
C GLN A 167 3.93 6.73 6.08
N ARG A 168 3.34 6.07 5.08
CA ARG A 168 3.92 5.91 3.74
C ARG A 168 4.25 7.26 3.11
N ARG A 169 3.28 8.17 3.03
CA ARG A 169 3.48 9.51 2.44
C ARG A 169 4.54 10.31 3.20
N ARG A 170 4.55 10.24 4.53
CA ARG A 170 5.57 10.91 5.35
C ARG A 170 6.97 10.39 5.02
N LEU A 171 7.15 9.07 4.98
CA LEU A 171 8.43 8.44 4.65
C LEU A 171 8.90 8.81 3.25
N LEU A 172 8.03 8.71 2.24
CA LEU A 172 8.39 9.07 0.87
C LEU A 172 8.82 10.54 0.74
N ARG A 173 8.12 11.45 1.44
CA ARG A 173 8.47 12.88 1.47
C ARG A 173 9.81 13.15 2.16
N GLN A 174 10.00 12.58 3.35
CA GLN A 174 11.24 12.78 4.13
C GLN A 174 12.48 12.34 3.35
N ASN A 175 12.37 11.23 2.61
CA ASN A 175 13.49 10.70 1.84
C ASN A 175 13.62 11.31 0.44
N LYS A 176 12.78 12.30 0.08
CA LYS A 176 12.67 12.86 -1.29
C LYS A 176 12.42 11.79 -2.36
N LEU A 177 11.87 10.63 -1.97
CA LEU A 177 11.59 9.48 -2.83
C LEU A 177 10.26 9.61 -3.58
N VAL A 178 9.54 10.72 -3.36
CA VAL A 178 8.27 11.04 -4.03
C VAL A 178 8.45 11.08 -5.55
N ALA A 179 9.56 11.65 -6.04
CA ALA A 179 9.81 11.79 -7.48
C ALA A 179 10.02 10.44 -8.19
N ALA A 180 10.63 9.45 -7.53
CA ALA A 180 10.91 8.14 -8.14
C ALA A 180 9.67 7.24 -8.21
N VAL A 181 8.71 7.41 -7.29
CA VAL A 181 7.52 6.56 -7.20
C VAL A 181 6.34 7.15 -7.99
N ASP A 182 6.12 8.47 -7.91
CA ASP A 182 5.00 9.11 -8.60
C ASP A 182 5.31 9.36 -10.08
N ALA A 183 6.58 9.44 -10.48
CA ALA A 183 6.98 9.56 -11.89
C ALA A 183 7.09 8.19 -12.56
N GLY A 184 6.01 7.39 -12.55
CA GLY A 184 5.90 6.15 -13.33
C GLY A 184 6.24 6.25 -14.84
N ASP A 185 6.65 7.43 -15.32
CA ASP A 185 7.14 7.73 -16.67
C ASP A 185 8.58 8.27 -16.77
N ARG A 186 9.33 8.56 -15.68
CA ARG A 186 10.64 9.26 -15.78
C ARG A 186 11.68 8.91 -14.72
N ILE A 187 12.06 7.64 -14.60
CA ILE A 187 13.40 7.30 -14.05
C ILE A 187 14.33 7.04 -15.22
N THR A 188 14.88 8.12 -15.79
CA THR A 188 16.19 8.06 -16.44
C THR A 188 17.24 7.91 -15.35
N ALA A 189 18.17 6.99 -15.59
CA ALA A 189 19.32 6.64 -14.76
C ALA A 189 19.97 7.81 -14.02
N TRP A 190 20.33 7.62 -12.76
CA TRP A 190 21.45 8.31 -12.11
C TRP A 190 21.88 7.57 -10.82
N PRO A 191 23.17 7.58 -10.40
CA PRO A 191 24.28 8.46 -10.82
C PRO A 191 24.84 8.16 -12.22
N PRO A 192 25.63 9.06 -12.83
CA PRO A 192 26.43 8.64 -13.96
C PRO A 192 27.47 7.71 -13.39
N THR A 193 27.73 6.61 -14.07
CA THR A 193 29.11 6.14 -14.03
C THR A 193 30.00 7.24 -14.62
N PRO A 194 31.14 7.59 -13.99
CA PRO A 194 32.09 8.55 -14.55
C PRO A 194 32.53 8.18 -15.96
#